data_AF-A0AAQ3RC47-F1
#
_entry.id   AF-A0AAQ3RC47-F1
#
_cell.length_a   1.000
_cell.length_b   1.000
_cell.length_c   1.000
_cell.angle_alpha   90.00
_cell.angle_beta   90.00
_cell.angle_gamma   90.00
#
_symmetry.space_group_name_H-M   'P 1'
#
loop_
_entity.id
_entity.type
_entity.pdbx_description
1 polymer ?
#
loop_
_entity_poly.entity_id
_entity_poly.type
_entity_poly.pdbx_seq_one_letter_code
_entity_poly.pdbx_strand_id
1 'polypeptide(L)'
;MLFRKISSFHLSLFLFVSVRHQLRSMEATKKSEDGHLITVLSIDGGGIRGIIPGVLLAFLESELQKLDGADARLADYFDVIAGTSTGGLVSAMLTAPNKNNRPLYAAQDIKKFYLKYSPKIFPQHSPWNPIATVRKFARTLTGPKYDGKYLHKRIREELGDTKLEHALTNVVIPAFDIKHLQPTIFSRCQVEKRPELNGLLSDICISTSAAPTYLPAHYFETKTQHGHVIGKFDLIDGGVVANNPALVAMAEVSNKIFSERLYEKFDVKPMQYSKFLVISLGTGSQQQDMKYSAAQASSWNALSWVSSSGRSPIIDVFTEASSDMVDFHIYSVFLAHNAEENYLRIQDDTLTGDLSSVDIATEKNLNGLVQVAEALLKKPVSEVNLRTGVREPVQSGETNAEALKRFAKRLSKQRKFRESVKVKYSEKFQNMKG
;
A
#
# COMPACT_ATOMS: atom_id res chain seq x y z
N MET A 1 2.51 38.94 -45.23
CA MET A 1 3.34 37.71 -45.39
C MET A 1 4.21 37.37 -44.17
N LEU A 2 4.40 38.28 -43.20
CA LEU A 2 5.22 38.06 -42.00
C LEU A 2 4.51 37.27 -40.86
N PHE A 3 3.19 37.45 -40.70
CA PHE A 3 2.40 36.78 -39.64
C PHE A 3 2.21 35.26 -39.83
N ARG A 4 2.25 34.75 -41.07
CA ARG A 4 2.15 33.29 -41.34
C ARG A 4 3.44 32.54 -40.99
N LYS A 5 4.60 33.20 -41.00
CA LYS A 5 5.90 32.56 -40.66
C LYS A 5 6.10 32.41 -39.15
N ILE A 6 5.61 33.35 -38.34
CA ILE A 6 5.75 33.31 -36.87
C ILE A 6 4.89 32.20 -36.24
N SER A 7 3.67 31.99 -36.76
CA SER A 7 2.78 30.88 -36.33
C SER A 7 3.36 29.49 -36.64
N SER A 8 3.97 29.31 -37.82
CA SER A 8 4.62 28.05 -38.20
C SER A 8 5.87 27.74 -37.37
N PHE A 9 6.61 28.78 -36.94
CA PHE A 9 7.81 28.63 -36.13
C PHE A 9 7.51 28.21 -34.69
N HIS A 10 6.47 28.77 -34.07
CA HIS A 10 6.03 28.35 -32.73
C HIS A 10 5.42 26.94 -32.72
N LEU A 11 4.62 26.60 -33.74
CA LEU A 11 4.06 25.25 -33.85
C LEU A 11 5.16 24.21 -34.08
N SER A 12 6.16 24.52 -34.92
CA SER A 12 7.31 23.65 -35.16
C SER A 12 8.19 23.51 -33.92
N LEU A 13 8.42 24.59 -33.16
CA LEU A 13 9.19 24.55 -31.91
C LEU A 13 8.47 23.73 -30.83
N PHE A 14 7.15 23.86 -30.70
CA PHE A 14 6.33 23.04 -29.80
C PHE A 14 6.37 21.56 -30.20
N LEU A 15 6.18 21.24 -31.49
CA LEU A 15 6.34 19.86 -31.98
C LEU A 15 7.76 19.34 -31.73
N PHE A 16 8.80 20.15 -31.94
CA PHE A 16 10.18 19.72 -31.73
C PHE A 16 10.50 19.47 -30.25
N VAL A 17 9.94 20.28 -29.35
CA VAL A 17 10.08 20.10 -27.89
C VAL A 17 9.28 18.87 -27.43
N SER A 18 8.04 18.67 -27.88
CA SER A 18 7.25 17.48 -27.57
C SER A 18 7.86 16.20 -28.13
N VAL A 19 8.36 16.22 -29.37
CA VAL A 19 9.03 15.05 -29.98
C VAL A 19 10.35 14.75 -29.28
N ARG A 20 11.13 15.77 -28.89
CA ARG A 20 12.34 15.55 -28.08
C ARG A 20 12.02 15.03 -26.68
N HIS A 21 10.94 15.48 -26.07
CA HIS A 21 10.49 14.98 -24.77
C HIS A 21 10.02 13.52 -24.88
N GLN A 22 9.25 13.18 -25.92
CA GLN A 22 8.88 11.79 -26.22
C GLN A 22 10.09 10.89 -26.52
N LEU A 23 11.05 11.35 -27.33
CA LEU A 23 12.27 10.58 -27.63
C LEU A 23 13.14 10.36 -26.39
N ARG A 24 13.30 11.38 -25.53
CA ARG A 24 14.01 11.25 -24.25
C ARG A 24 13.28 10.34 -23.27
N SER A 25 11.95 10.43 -23.20
CA SER A 25 11.12 9.53 -22.41
C SER A 25 11.33 8.09 -22.89
N MET A 26 11.20 7.81 -24.18
CA MET A 26 11.42 6.48 -24.77
C MET A 26 12.84 5.94 -24.55
N GLU A 27 13.88 6.77 -24.66
CA GLU A 27 15.26 6.37 -24.35
C GLU A 27 15.46 6.10 -22.85
N ALA A 28 14.84 6.89 -21.96
CA ALA A 28 14.86 6.68 -20.52
C ALA A 28 14.10 5.41 -20.11
N THR A 29 12.93 5.13 -20.71
CA THR A 29 12.17 3.88 -20.49
C THR A 29 12.98 2.68 -20.97
N LYS A 30 13.63 2.77 -22.13
CA LYS A 30 14.45 1.68 -22.67
C LYS A 30 15.66 1.39 -21.78
N LYS A 31 16.29 2.44 -21.22
CA LYS A 31 17.43 2.31 -20.29
C LYS A 31 17.02 1.89 -18.88
N SER A 32 15.79 2.18 -18.44
CA SER A 32 15.24 1.72 -17.16
C SER A 32 14.87 0.23 -17.23
N GLU A 33 14.42 -0.27 -18.38
CA GLU A 33 14.09 -1.68 -18.60
C GLU A 33 15.27 -2.64 -18.72
N ASP A 34 16.49 -2.13 -18.92
CA ASP A 34 17.71 -2.95 -19.00
C ASP A 34 18.28 -3.21 -17.60
N GLY A 35 18.44 -4.48 -17.23
CA GLY A 35 19.09 -4.91 -15.98
C GLY A 35 18.14 -5.16 -14.80
N HIS A 36 18.70 -5.24 -13.59
CA HIS A 36 17.94 -5.61 -12.40
C HIS A 36 17.08 -4.44 -11.87
N LEU A 37 15.76 -4.57 -11.95
CA LEU A 37 14.79 -3.72 -11.26
C LEU A 37 14.47 -4.23 -9.85
N ILE A 38 14.17 -3.31 -8.93
CA ILE A 38 13.58 -3.53 -7.61
C ILE A 38 12.07 -3.32 -7.72
N THR A 39 11.28 -4.33 -7.36
CA THR A 39 9.82 -4.31 -7.51
C THR A 39 9.13 -4.12 -6.16
N VAL A 40 8.35 -3.05 -6.03
CA VAL A 40 7.67 -2.67 -4.78
C VAL A 40 6.16 -2.59 -5.00
N LEU A 41 5.41 -3.27 -4.14
CA LEU A 41 3.97 -3.10 -4.00
C LEU A 41 3.69 -2.44 -2.65
N SER A 42 2.90 -1.36 -2.65
CA SER A 42 2.44 -0.66 -1.46
C SER A 42 0.92 -0.60 -1.42
N ILE A 43 0.33 -0.88 -0.26
CA ILE A 43 -1.12 -0.90 -0.06
C ILE A 43 -1.47 -0.03 1.14
N ASP A 44 -2.29 0.98 0.92
CA ASP A 44 -2.65 1.93 1.98
C ASP A 44 -3.59 1.34 3.03
N GLY A 45 -3.64 2.02 4.18
CA GLY A 45 -4.67 1.81 5.20
C GLY A 45 -6.02 2.43 4.82
N GLY A 46 -7.10 1.89 5.39
CA GLY A 46 -8.45 2.38 5.10
C GLY A 46 -9.62 1.50 5.54
N GLY A 47 -9.42 0.58 6.51
CA GLY A 47 -10.48 -0.29 7.03
C GLY A 47 -11.15 -1.13 5.93
N ILE A 48 -12.50 -1.13 5.87
CA ILE A 48 -13.26 -1.91 4.88
C ILE A 48 -12.98 -1.50 3.43
N ARG A 49 -12.43 -0.30 3.21
CA ARG A 49 -12.07 0.19 1.87
C ARG A 49 -10.90 -0.58 1.27
N GLY A 50 -10.24 -1.47 2.03
CA GLY A 50 -9.31 -2.47 1.52
C GLY A 50 -9.88 -3.38 0.41
N ILE A 51 -11.21 -3.38 0.22
CA ILE A 51 -11.87 -3.95 -0.97
C ILE A 51 -11.34 -3.34 -2.27
N ILE A 52 -11.11 -2.02 -2.30
CA ILE A 52 -10.66 -1.30 -3.51
C ILE A 52 -9.31 -1.86 -3.99
N PRO A 53 -8.21 -1.80 -3.21
CA PRO A 53 -6.97 -2.41 -3.63
C PRO A 53 -7.11 -3.94 -3.82
N GLY A 54 -7.97 -4.63 -3.06
CA GLY A 54 -8.23 -6.06 -3.27
C GLY A 54 -8.72 -6.40 -4.68
N VAL A 55 -9.60 -5.58 -5.27
CA VAL A 55 -10.07 -5.75 -6.66
C VAL A 55 -8.95 -5.42 -7.67
N LEU A 56 -8.20 -4.35 -7.45
CA LEU A 56 -7.06 -3.97 -8.31
C LEU A 56 -5.97 -5.05 -8.34
N LEU A 57 -5.65 -5.61 -7.17
CA LEU A 57 -4.68 -6.69 -7.02
C LEU A 57 -5.15 -7.98 -7.70
N ALA A 58 -6.44 -8.31 -7.60
CA ALA A 58 -7.02 -9.45 -8.30
C ALA A 58 -6.89 -9.31 -9.81
N PHE A 59 -7.11 -8.10 -10.34
CA PHE A 59 -6.88 -7.81 -11.75
C PHE A 59 -5.41 -7.98 -12.13
N LEU A 60 -4.48 -7.37 -11.39
CA LEU A 60 -3.03 -7.49 -11.63
C LEU A 60 -2.54 -8.95 -11.60
N GLU A 61 -2.93 -9.71 -10.57
CA GLU A 61 -2.56 -11.12 -10.46
C GLU A 61 -3.12 -11.95 -11.62
N SER A 62 -4.34 -11.65 -12.08
CA SER A 62 -4.92 -12.32 -13.24
C SER A 62 -4.14 -12.06 -14.54
N GLU A 63 -3.62 -10.84 -14.74
CA GLU A 63 -2.80 -10.51 -15.90
C GLU A 63 -1.43 -11.21 -15.83
N LEU A 64 -0.85 -11.34 -14.64
CA LEU A 64 0.36 -12.13 -14.42
C LEU A 64 0.13 -13.63 -14.69
N GLN A 65 -1.02 -14.17 -14.26
CA GLN A 65 -1.40 -15.56 -14.53
C GLN A 65 -1.59 -15.86 -16.01
N LYS A 66 -2.09 -14.90 -16.79
CA LYS A 66 -2.17 -15.02 -18.27
C LYS A 66 -0.79 -15.08 -18.91
N LEU A 67 0.22 -14.42 -18.33
CA LEU A 67 1.57 -14.35 -18.86
C LEU A 67 2.44 -15.55 -18.46
N ASP A 68 2.27 -16.04 -17.23
CA ASP A 68 3.22 -16.97 -16.60
C ASP A 68 2.56 -18.22 -15.97
N GLY A 69 1.24 -18.39 -16.11
CA GLY A 69 0.49 -19.56 -15.67
C GLY A 69 -0.37 -19.36 -14.41
N ALA A 70 -1.36 -20.22 -14.22
CA ALA A 70 -2.39 -20.09 -13.18
C ALA A 70 -1.87 -20.08 -11.73
N ASP A 71 -0.69 -20.64 -11.49
CA ASP A 71 -0.06 -20.69 -10.16
C ASP A 71 0.72 -19.42 -9.79
N ALA A 72 0.86 -18.47 -10.72
CA ALA A 72 1.48 -17.18 -10.46
C ALA A 72 0.76 -16.43 -9.33
N ARG A 73 1.54 -15.89 -8.39
CA ARG A 73 1.06 -15.06 -7.28
C ARG A 73 1.88 -13.80 -7.16
N LEU A 74 1.30 -12.73 -6.61
CA LEU A 74 1.97 -11.44 -6.46
C LEU A 74 3.33 -11.53 -5.75
N ALA A 75 3.45 -12.38 -4.71
CA ALA A 75 4.70 -12.60 -3.98
C ALA A 75 5.86 -13.14 -4.85
N ASP A 76 5.58 -13.69 -6.04
CA ASP A 76 6.61 -14.17 -6.97
C ASP A 76 7.29 -13.02 -7.75
N TYR A 77 6.64 -11.85 -7.80
CA TYR A 77 7.02 -10.73 -8.67
C TYR A 77 7.54 -9.52 -7.91
N PHE A 78 7.13 -9.34 -6.66
CA PHE A 78 7.50 -8.21 -5.82
C PHE A 78 8.61 -8.57 -4.84
N ASP A 79 9.70 -7.80 -4.84
CA ASP A 79 10.75 -7.90 -3.82
C ASP A 79 10.27 -7.46 -2.44
N VAL A 80 9.32 -6.51 -2.43
CA VAL A 80 8.65 -6.03 -1.22
C VAL A 80 7.17 -5.84 -1.46
N ILE A 81 6.40 -6.34 -0.50
CA ILE A 81 4.98 -6.01 -0.35
C ILE A 81 4.82 -5.29 0.99
N ALA A 82 4.44 -4.03 0.93
CA ALA A 82 4.25 -3.18 2.08
C ALA A 82 2.78 -2.82 2.27
N GLY A 83 2.38 -2.65 3.52
CA GLY A 83 1.01 -2.27 3.81
C GLY A 83 0.78 -1.75 5.21
N THR A 84 -0.12 -0.79 5.30
CA THR A 84 -0.52 -0.15 6.56
C THR A 84 -1.95 -0.53 6.91
N SER A 85 -2.23 -0.84 8.19
CA SER A 85 -3.58 -1.19 8.63
C SER A 85 -4.18 -2.33 7.81
N THR A 86 -5.35 -2.12 7.21
CA THR A 86 -5.97 -3.03 6.24
C THR A 86 -4.99 -3.50 5.14
N GLY A 87 -4.13 -2.61 4.63
CA GLY A 87 -3.10 -2.95 3.65
C GLY A 87 -2.00 -3.86 4.22
N GLY A 88 -1.68 -3.72 5.51
CA GLY A 88 -0.76 -4.60 6.23
C GLY A 88 -1.34 -6.00 6.41
N LEU A 89 -2.64 -6.09 6.70
CA LEU A 89 -3.38 -7.36 6.70
C LEU A 89 -3.36 -8.02 5.32
N VAL A 90 -3.66 -7.27 4.25
CA VAL A 90 -3.59 -7.79 2.87
C VAL A 90 -2.16 -8.26 2.54
N SER A 91 -1.14 -7.48 2.92
CA SER A 91 0.26 -7.83 2.71
C SER A 91 0.62 -9.16 3.38
N ALA A 92 0.21 -9.36 4.63
CA ALA A 92 0.43 -10.62 5.33
C ALA A 92 -0.33 -11.79 4.68
N MET A 93 -1.59 -11.60 4.26
CA MET A 93 -2.37 -12.65 3.59
C MET A 93 -1.73 -13.10 2.26
N LEU A 94 -1.13 -12.18 1.51
CA LEU A 94 -0.48 -12.44 0.22
C LEU A 94 0.95 -13.00 0.36
N THR A 95 1.52 -13.03 1.56
CA THR A 95 2.93 -13.39 1.77
C THR A 95 3.16 -14.46 2.82
N ALA A 96 2.20 -14.71 3.71
CA ALA A 96 2.25 -15.83 4.64
C ALA A 96 2.23 -17.17 3.87
N PRO A 97 3.16 -18.09 4.15
CA PRO A 97 3.21 -19.38 3.48
C PRO A 97 2.11 -20.31 3.99
N ASN A 98 1.48 -21.02 3.06
CA ASN A 98 0.69 -22.21 3.34
C ASN A 98 1.60 -23.45 3.43
N LYS A 99 0.99 -24.63 3.62
CA LYS A 99 1.70 -25.92 3.74
C LYS A 99 2.60 -26.28 2.55
N ASN A 100 2.32 -25.72 1.37
CA ASN A 100 3.08 -25.96 0.14
C ASN A 100 4.08 -24.83 -0.14
N ASN A 101 4.37 -23.97 0.85
CA ASN A 101 5.23 -22.79 0.71
C ASN A 101 4.78 -21.84 -0.43
N ARG A 102 3.46 -21.72 -0.61
CA ARG A 102 2.81 -20.74 -1.50
C ARG A 102 1.99 -19.75 -0.68
N PRO A 103 1.66 -18.57 -1.20
CA PRO A 103 0.81 -17.61 -0.49
C PRO A 103 -0.48 -18.24 0.03
N LEU A 104 -0.86 -17.91 1.26
CA LEU A 104 -2.10 -18.37 1.89
C LEU A 104 -3.33 -17.95 1.09
N TYR A 105 -3.30 -16.74 0.53
CA TYR A 105 -4.37 -16.16 -0.28
C TYR A 105 -3.89 -15.86 -1.70
N ALA A 106 -4.76 -16.09 -2.68
CA ALA A 106 -4.67 -15.42 -3.98
C ALA A 106 -5.30 -14.02 -3.86
N ALA A 107 -4.90 -13.09 -4.74
CA ALA A 107 -5.38 -11.72 -4.71
C ALA A 107 -6.91 -11.62 -4.86
N GLN A 108 -7.52 -12.50 -5.66
CA GLN A 108 -8.97 -12.59 -5.84
C GLN A 108 -9.75 -12.92 -4.55
N ASP A 109 -9.09 -13.51 -3.56
CA ASP A 109 -9.74 -13.94 -2.31
C ASP A 109 -9.83 -12.79 -1.29
N ILE A 110 -9.03 -11.73 -1.47
CA ILE A 110 -9.04 -10.54 -0.60
C ILE A 110 -10.43 -9.87 -0.61
N LYS A 111 -11.04 -9.67 -1.79
CA LYS A 111 -12.41 -9.15 -1.89
C LYS A 111 -13.39 -10.02 -1.09
N LYS A 112 -13.34 -11.34 -1.28
CA LYS A 112 -14.24 -12.30 -0.62
C LYS A 112 -14.09 -12.25 0.89
N PHE A 113 -12.85 -12.11 1.38
CA PHE A 113 -12.55 -11.97 2.80
C PHE A 113 -13.28 -10.77 3.41
N TYR A 114 -13.16 -9.58 2.80
CA TYR A 114 -13.84 -8.39 3.31
C TYR A 114 -15.37 -8.50 3.23
N LEU A 115 -15.93 -8.96 2.11
CA LEU A 115 -17.38 -9.15 1.99
C LEU A 115 -17.94 -10.07 3.08
N LYS A 116 -17.20 -11.12 3.44
CA LYS A 116 -17.61 -12.12 4.43
C LYS A 116 -17.43 -11.67 5.88
N TYR A 117 -16.30 -11.00 6.19
CA TYR A 117 -15.89 -10.78 7.58
C TYR A 117 -16.07 -9.34 8.05
N SER A 118 -16.06 -8.33 7.17
CA SER A 118 -16.25 -6.92 7.56
C SER A 118 -17.54 -6.70 8.38
N PRO A 119 -18.71 -7.29 8.07
CA PRO A 119 -19.92 -7.09 8.88
C PRO A 119 -19.81 -7.62 10.31
N LYS A 120 -18.89 -8.57 10.57
CA LYS A 120 -18.64 -9.15 11.90
C LYS A 120 -17.54 -8.41 12.65
N ILE A 121 -16.56 -7.86 11.91
CA ILE A 121 -15.51 -6.99 12.45
C ILE A 121 -16.11 -5.64 12.87
N PHE A 122 -16.98 -5.08 12.03
CA PHE A 122 -17.65 -3.79 12.24
C PHE A 122 -19.17 -3.97 12.23
N PRO A 123 -19.75 -4.56 13.29
CA PRO A 123 -21.19 -4.80 13.36
C PRO A 123 -21.96 -3.48 13.30
N GLN A 124 -22.88 -3.40 12.33
CA GLN A 124 -23.79 -2.27 12.18
C GLN A 124 -25.05 -2.55 13.03
N HIS A 125 -25.36 -1.67 13.99
CA HIS A 125 -26.56 -1.81 14.80
C HIS A 125 -27.78 -1.22 14.08
N SER A 126 -28.93 -1.89 14.17
CA SER A 126 -30.17 -1.38 13.59
C SER A 126 -30.62 -0.10 14.31
N PRO A 127 -30.97 0.98 13.58
CA PRO A 127 -31.37 2.27 14.15
C PRO A 127 -32.68 2.22 14.98
N TRP A 128 -33.40 1.10 14.96
CA TRP A 128 -34.68 0.90 15.66
C TRP A 128 -34.55 0.39 17.09
N ASN A 129 -33.33 0.23 17.62
CA ASN A 129 -33.11 -0.19 19.01
C ASN A 129 -32.59 0.97 19.89
N PRO A 130 -33.47 1.68 20.63
CA PRO A 130 -33.08 2.85 21.43
C PRO A 130 -32.06 2.52 22.54
N ILE A 131 -32.07 1.28 23.05
CA ILE A 131 -31.09 0.80 24.05
C ILE A 131 -29.70 0.69 23.42
N ALA A 132 -29.61 0.32 22.14
CA ALA A 132 -28.34 0.25 21.42
C ALA A 132 -27.74 1.64 21.16
N THR A 133 -28.57 2.66 20.93
CA THR A 133 -28.13 4.05 20.75
C THR A 133 -27.52 4.64 22.03
N VAL A 134 -28.16 4.42 23.18
CA VAL A 134 -27.62 4.84 24.49
C VAL A 134 -26.32 4.11 24.81
N ARG A 135 -26.25 2.80 24.54
CA ARG A 135 -25.03 2.00 24.75
C ARG A 135 -23.88 2.42 23.82
N LYS A 136 -24.18 2.86 22.59
CA LYS A 136 -23.19 3.42 21.65
C LYS A 136 -22.57 4.69 22.24
N PHE A 137 -23.38 5.65 22.66
CA PHE A 137 -22.91 6.89 23.28
C PHE A 137 -22.10 6.63 24.57
N ALA A 138 -22.57 5.73 25.43
CA ALA A 138 -21.83 5.36 26.65
C ALA A 138 -20.49 4.69 26.35
N ARG A 139 -20.40 3.85 25.30
CA ARG A 139 -19.15 3.23 24.85
C ARG A 139 -18.18 4.23 24.24
N THR A 140 -18.65 5.21 23.46
CA THR A 140 -17.79 6.28 22.94
C THR A 140 -17.12 7.10 24.04
N LEU A 141 -17.70 7.11 25.25
CA LEU A 141 -17.14 7.79 26.43
C LEU A 141 -16.25 6.90 27.31
N THR A 142 -16.22 5.58 27.09
CA THR A 142 -15.56 4.61 28.00
C THR A 142 -14.61 3.62 27.32
N GLY A 143 -14.44 3.67 26.00
CA GLY A 143 -13.53 2.81 25.25
C GLY A 143 -13.59 2.98 23.73
N PRO A 144 -12.85 2.16 22.96
CA PRO A 144 -12.89 2.19 21.50
C PRO A 144 -14.27 1.78 20.96
N LYS A 145 -14.59 2.22 19.73
CA LYS A 145 -15.86 1.91 19.05
C LYS A 145 -16.10 0.41 18.90
N TYR A 146 -15.03 -0.37 18.71
CA TYR A 146 -15.04 -1.82 18.56
C TYR A 146 -14.07 -2.46 19.56
N ASP A 147 -14.40 -3.67 20.05
CA ASP A 147 -13.57 -4.37 21.05
C ASP A 147 -12.39 -5.14 20.44
N GLY A 148 -12.31 -5.23 19.11
CA GLY A 148 -11.26 -5.94 18.37
C GLY A 148 -11.28 -7.47 18.49
N LYS A 149 -12.11 -8.07 19.35
CA LYS A 149 -12.02 -9.51 19.67
C LYS A 149 -12.23 -10.40 18.46
N TYR A 150 -13.23 -10.09 17.64
CA TYR A 150 -13.51 -10.86 16.42
C TYR A 150 -12.38 -10.71 15.40
N LEU A 151 -11.87 -9.49 15.21
CA LEU A 151 -10.74 -9.22 14.32
C LEU A 151 -9.50 -10.00 14.75
N HIS A 152 -9.12 -9.91 16.02
CA HIS A 152 -7.94 -10.60 16.55
C HIS A 152 -8.06 -12.11 16.40
N LYS A 153 -9.23 -12.66 16.72
CA LYS A 153 -9.52 -14.09 16.51
C LYS A 153 -9.35 -14.48 15.05
N ARG A 154 -9.94 -13.74 14.12
CA ARG A 154 -9.83 -14.07 12.69
C ARG A 154 -8.40 -13.96 12.19
N ILE A 155 -7.68 -12.89 12.51
CA ILE A 155 -6.27 -12.72 12.09
C ILE A 155 -5.40 -13.87 12.61
N ARG A 156 -5.57 -14.28 13.87
CA ARG A 156 -4.84 -15.43 14.45
C ARG A 156 -5.20 -16.76 13.79
N GLU A 157 -6.47 -16.98 13.48
CA GLU A 157 -6.91 -18.18 12.76
C GLU A 157 -6.33 -18.27 11.34
N GLU A 158 -6.19 -17.14 10.65
CA GLU A 158 -5.64 -17.10 9.29
C GLU A 158 -4.12 -17.28 9.27
N LEU A 159 -3.40 -16.52 10.09
CA LEU A 159 -1.95 -16.43 10.02
C LEU A 159 -1.24 -17.45 10.93
N GLY A 160 -1.97 -18.05 11.88
CA GLY A 160 -1.43 -19.01 12.84
C GLY A 160 -0.18 -18.49 13.55
N ASP A 161 0.82 -19.36 13.65
CA ASP A 161 2.12 -19.06 14.28
C ASP A 161 3.17 -18.53 13.27
N THR A 162 2.74 -18.04 12.11
CA THR A 162 3.64 -17.50 11.10
C THR A 162 4.34 -16.24 11.62
N LYS A 163 5.67 -16.29 11.71
CA LYS A 163 6.51 -15.14 12.05
C LYS A 163 6.85 -14.30 10.83
N LEU A 164 7.24 -13.04 11.06
CA LEU A 164 7.67 -12.10 10.02
C LEU A 164 8.76 -12.66 9.10
N GLU A 165 9.75 -13.35 9.65
CA GLU A 165 10.85 -13.94 8.86
C GLU A 165 10.40 -14.99 7.84
N HIS A 166 9.27 -15.66 8.11
CA HIS A 166 8.71 -16.74 7.29
C HIS A 166 7.88 -16.22 6.10
N ALA A 167 7.67 -14.91 5.98
CA ALA A 167 6.99 -14.35 4.81
C ALA A 167 7.75 -14.67 3.51
N LEU A 168 7.02 -14.99 2.45
CA LEU A 168 7.56 -15.49 1.17
C LEU A 168 8.38 -14.46 0.40
N THR A 169 8.12 -13.17 0.63
CA THR A 169 8.92 -12.05 0.13
C THR A 169 9.17 -11.07 1.28
N ASN A 170 9.92 -9.99 1.06
CA ASN A 170 10.07 -9.01 2.13
C ASN A 170 8.74 -8.30 2.36
N VAL A 171 8.38 -8.13 3.63
CA VAL A 171 7.16 -7.46 4.06
C VAL A 171 7.55 -6.28 4.92
N VAL A 172 6.87 -5.14 4.71
CA VAL A 172 7.06 -3.90 5.48
C VAL A 172 5.70 -3.44 6.01
N ILE A 173 5.52 -3.50 7.32
CA ILE A 173 4.26 -3.13 7.99
C ILE A 173 4.58 -2.12 9.11
N PRO A 174 4.20 -0.84 8.96
CA PRO A 174 4.38 0.15 10.02
C PRO A 174 3.34 -0.02 11.14
N ALA A 175 3.74 0.33 12.36
CA ALA A 175 2.89 0.55 13.52
C ALA A 175 3.48 1.72 14.34
N PHE A 176 2.73 2.27 15.28
CA PHE A 176 3.23 3.32 16.18
C PHE A 176 3.28 2.82 17.62
N ASP A 177 4.44 2.95 18.27
CA ASP A 177 4.62 2.58 19.67
C ASP A 177 4.27 3.77 20.57
N ILE A 178 3.19 3.62 21.35
CA ILE A 178 2.66 4.68 22.22
C ILE A 178 3.45 4.83 23.52
N LYS A 179 4.27 3.84 23.89
CA LYS A 179 5.10 3.90 25.09
C LYS A 179 6.40 4.65 24.82
N HIS A 180 7.00 4.41 23.64
CA HIS A 180 8.21 5.08 23.21
C HIS A 180 7.95 6.35 22.38
N LEU A 181 6.71 6.56 21.92
CA LEU A 181 6.32 7.64 21.01
C LEU A 181 7.18 7.64 19.74
N GLN A 182 7.36 6.45 19.15
CA GLN A 182 8.20 6.23 17.98
C GLN A 182 7.52 5.27 16.99
N PRO A 183 7.77 5.41 15.67
CA PRO A 183 7.35 4.43 14.70
C PRO A 183 8.08 3.09 14.91
N THR A 184 7.35 2.00 14.80
CA THR A 184 7.90 0.64 14.72
C THR A 184 7.63 0.08 13.34
N ILE A 185 8.68 -0.13 12.56
CA ILE A 185 8.59 -0.68 11.20
C ILE A 185 8.91 -2.16 11.24
N PHE A 186 7.88 -3.02 11.14
CA PHE A 186 8.07 -4.45 11.02
C PHE A 186 8.49 -4.79 9.59
N SER A 187 9.80 -4.99 9.41
CA SER A 187 10.42 -5.25 8.13
C SER A 187 11.18 -6.56 8.17
N ARG A 188 10.83 -7.49 7.27
CA ARG A 188 11.60 -8.76 7.13
C ARG A 188 13.07 -8.49 6.80
N CYS A 189 13.37 -7.38 6.12
CA CYS A 189 14.74 -6.95 5.83
C CYS A 189 15.57 -6.66 7.08
N GLN A 190 14.92 -6.29 8.20
CA GLN A 190 15.61 -5.93 9.44
C GLN A 190 15.79 -7.09 10.41
N VAL A 191 15.05 -8.19 10.25
CA VAL A 191 14.98 -9.27 11.26
C VAL A 191 16.35 -9.84 11.63
N GLU A 192 17.27 -9.98 10.65
CA GLU A 192 18.62 -10.48 10.93
C GLU A 192 19.41 -9.58 11.89
N LYS A 193 19.24 -8.26 11.77
CA LYS A 193 19.94 -7.26 12.60
C LYS A 193 19.15 -6.87 13.85
N ARG A 194 17.84 -7.05 13.80
CA ARG A 194 16.87 -6.66 14.82
C ARG A 194 15.91 -7.82 15.08
N PRO A 195 16.40 -8.90 15.72
CA PRO A 195 15.60 -10.11 15.96
C PRO A 195 14.36 -9.83 16.82
N GLU A 196 14.36 -8.75 17.60
CA GLU A 196 13.20 -8.31 18.38
C GLU A 196 11.98 -7.98 17.51
N LEU A 197 12.17 -7.62 16.23
CA LEU A 197 11.08 -7.33 15.28
C LEU A 197 10.41 -8.60 14.72
N ASN A 198 10.96 -9.78 14.98
CA ASN A 198 10.46 -11.04 14.44
C ASN A 198 9.23 -11.58 15.21
N GLY A 199 8.18 -10.76 15.27
CA GLY A 199 6.89 -11.11 15.86
C GLY A 199 6.05 -12.02 14.97
N LEU A 200 4.97 -12.54 15.55
CA LEU A 200 3.92 -13.20 14.79
C LEU A 200 3.29 -12.18 13.82
N LEU A 201 3.09 -12.57 12.56
CA LEU A 201 2.37 -11.75 11.59
C LEU A 201 0.98 -11.40 12.11
N SER A 202 0.35 -12.29 12.89
CA SER A 202 -0.95 -12.02 13.51
C SER A 202 -0.92 -10.85 14.49
N ASP A 203 0.07 -10.78 15.38
CA ASP A 203 0.22 -9.66 16.30
C ASP A 203 0.60 -8.36 15.56
N ILE A 204 1.48 -8.44 14.56
CA ILE A 204 1.86 -7.30 13.71
C ILE A 204 0.63 -6.74 12.96
N CYS A 205 -0.20 -7.59 12.37
CA CYS A 205 -1.43 -7.19 11.67
C CYS A 205 -2.49 -6.62 12.61
N ILE A 206 -2.62 -7.16 13.82
CA ILE A 206 -3.48 -6.59 14.85
C ILE A 206 -3.00 -5.18 15.20
N SER A 207 -1.71 -5.01 15.49
CA SER A 207 -1.10 -3.72 15.84
C SER A 207 -1.27 -2.68 14.74
N THR A 208 -0.93 -3.01 13.48
CA THR A 208 -1.03 -2.04 12.37
C THR A 208 -2.47 -1.62 12.09
N SER A 209 -3.47 -2.41 12.52
CA SER A 209 -4.90 -2.13 12.30
C SER A 209 -5.59 -1.45 13.50
N ALA A 210 -4.88 -1.22 14.61
CA ALA A 210 -5.43 -0.74 15.87
C ALA A 210 -5.68 0.79 15.84
N ALA A 211 -6.59 1.24 14.98
CA ALA A 211 -6.83 2.66 14.73
C ALA A 211 -7.36 3.35 16.00
N PRO A 212 -6.75 4.47 16.45
CA PRO A 212 -7.23 5.22 17.61
C PRO A 212 -8.71 5.54 17.50
N THR A 213 -9.44 5.47 18.62
CA THR A 213 -10.92 5.61 18.71
C THR A 213 -11.74 4.46 18.11
N TYR A 214 -11.19 3.66 17.19
CA TYR A 214 -11.89 2.53 16.56
C TYR A 214 -11.61 1.20 17.26
N LEU A 215 -10.34 0.89 17.50
CA LEU A 215 -9.87 -0.41 18.00
C LEU A 215 -8.90 -0.21 19.19
N PRO A 216 -8.82 -1.17 20.11
CA PRO A 216 -7.87 -1.10 21.23
C PRO A 216 -6.43 -1.21 20.75
N ALA A 217 -5.51 -0.53 21.44
CA ALA A 217 -4.07 -0.76 21.27
C ALA A 217 -3.72 -2.23 21.54
N HIS A 218 -2.64 -2.71 20.93
CA HIS A 218 -2.22 -4.10 21.04
C HIS A 218 -0.85 -4.23 21.68
N TYR A 219 -0.76 -5.10 22.68
CA TYR A 219 0.48 -5.45 23.35
C TYR A 219 0.91 -6.86 22.97
N PHE A 220 2.19 -7.02 22.64
CA PHE A 220 2.81 -8.34 22.55
C PHE A 220 4.31 -8.29 22.85
N GLU A 221 4.88 -9.47 23.05
CA GLU A 221 6.30 -9.66 23.30
C GLU A 221 6.90 -10.59 22.25
N THR A 222 8.14 -10.32 21.84
CA THR A 222 8.96 -11.29 21.11
C THR A 222 9.95 -11.94 22.05
N LYS A 223 10.17 -13.23 21.85
CA LYS A 223 10.99 -14.07 22.73
C LYS A 223 12.02 -14.84 21.93
N THR A 224 13.19 -15.05 22.53
CA THR A 224 14.19 -16.00 22.03
C THR A 224 13.64 -17.44 22.10
N GLN A 225 14.34 -18.37 21.45
CA GLN A 225 14.08 -19.81 21.58
C GLN A 225 14.11 -20.33 23.03
N HIS A 226 14.81 -19.64 23.93
CA HIS A 226 14.89 -19.99 25.36
C HIS A 226 13.82 -19.27 26.21
N GLY A 227 12.86 -18.58 25.59
CA GLY A 227 11.76 -17.91 26.26
C GLY A 227 12.08 -16.51 26.82
N HIS A 228 13.32 -16.03 26.68
CA HIS A 228 13.68 -14.68 27.12
C HIS A 228 13.05 -13.62 26.22
N VAL A 229 12.39 -12.63 26.83
CA VAL A 229 11.80 -11.48 26.12
C VAL A 229 12.90 -10.60 25.55
N ILE A 230 12.85 -10.33 24.25
CA ILE A 230 13.79 -9.47 23.52
C ILE A 230 13.12 -8.25 22.90
N GLY A 231 11.79 -8.24 22.78
CA GLY A 231 11.02 -7.09 22.33
C GLY A 231 9.70 -7.00 23.10
N LYS A 232 9.28 -5.77 23.39
CA LYS A 232 7.99 -5.44 23.99
C LYS A 232 7.38 -4.32 23.17
N PHE A 233 6.13 -4.48 22.78
CA PHE A 233 5.49 -3.62 21.80
C PHE A 233 4.14 -3.16 22.33
N ASP A 234 3.96 -1.86 22.52
CA ASP A 234 2.72 -1.21 22.93
C ASP A 234 2.20 -0.39 21.74
N LEU A 235 1.45 -1.02 20.83
CA LEU A 235 1.28 -0.50 19.46
C LEU A 235 -0.15 -0.08 19.12
N ILE A 236 -0.25 0.94 18.28
CA ILE A 236 -1.45 1.38 17.55
C ILE A 236 -1.20 1.39 16.04
N ASP A 237 -2.26 1.72 15.29
CA ASP A 237 -2.28 1.69 13.82
C ASP A 237 -1.12 2.42 13.14
N GLY A 238 -0.60 1.81 12.08
CA GLY A 238 0.50 2.36 11.28
C GLY A 238 0.14 3.61 10.49
N GLY A 239 -1.15 3.91 10.32
CA GLY A 239 -1.66 5.11 9.66
C GLY A 239 -1.26 6.39 10.37
N VAL A 240 -0.93 6.32 11.67
CA VAL A 240 -0.32 7.41 12.44
C VAL A 240 1.11 7.72 11.96
N VAL A 241 1.79 6.74 11.39
CA VAL A 241 3.16 6.86 10.86
C VAL A 241 3.13 7.16 9.36
N ALA A 242 2.57 6.24 8.59
CA ALA A 242 2.59 6.26 7.14
C ALA A 242 1.37 5.51 6.60
N ASN A 243 0.27 6.22 6.34
CA ASN A 243 -0.91 5.58 5.76
C ASN A 243 -0.64 5.02 4.36
N ASN A 244 0.20 5.71 3.58
CA ASN A 244 0.80 5.22 2.35
C ASN A 244 2.25 4.76 2.64
N PRO A 245 2.52 3.46 2.78
CA PRO A 245 3.84 2.96 3.19
C PRO A 245 4.86 2.87 2.04
N ALA A 246 4.56 3.40 0.85
CA ALA A 246 5.42 3.23 -0.33
C ALA A 246 6.84 3.76 -0.11
N LEU A 247 6.98 4.95 0.49
CA LEU A 247 8.29 5.54 0.78
C LEU A 247 9.03 4.73 1.86
N VAL A 248 8.32 4.23 2.87
CA VAL A 248 8.89 3.35 3.91
C VAL A 248 9.44 2.07 3.27
N ALA A 249 8.67 1.45 2.38
CA ALA A 249 9.09 0.24 1.66
C ALA A 249 10.35 0.47 0.83
N MET A 250 10.41 1.58 0.09
CA MET A 250 11.59 1.94 -0.72
C MET A 250 12.84 2.19 0.13
N ALA A 251 12.68 2.83 1.29
CA ALA A 251 13.77 3.06 2.23
C ALA A 251 14.29 1.73 2.82
N GLU A 252 13.40 0.83 3.23
CA GLU A 252 13.75 -0.49 3.78
C GLU A 252 14.57 -1.33 2.79
N VAL A 253 14.17 -1.37 1.52
CA VAL A 253 14.93 -2.09 0.49
C VAL A 253 16.28 -1.44 0.23
N SER A 254 16.31 -0.11 0.13
CA SER A 254 17.55 0.61 -0.12
C SER A 254 18.57 0.40 1.00
N ASN A 255 18.10 0.38 2.25
CA ASN A 255 18.92 0.07 3.41
C ASN A 255 19.44 -1.38 3.38
N LYS A 256 18.60 -2.35 2.98
CA LYS A 256 19.05 -3.73 2.78
C LYS A 256 20.14 -3.81 1.70
N ILE A 257 19.90 -3.22 0.52
CA ILE A 257 20.84 -3.20 -0.61
C ILE A 257 22.19 -2.60 -0.20
N PHE A 258 22.17 -1.46 0.49
CA PHE A 258 23.37 -0.80 0.96
C PHE A 258 24.13 -1.70 1.95
N SER A 259 23.42 -2.19 2.96
CA SER A 259 24.03 -2.85 4.10
C SER A 259 24.53 -4.26 3.82
N GLU A 260 23.96 -4.94 2.82
CA GLU A 260 24.40 -6.25 2.32
C GLU A 260 25.32 -6.14 1.09
N ARG A 261 25.72 -4.92 0.70
CA ARG A 261 26.53 -4.64 -0.50
C ARG A 261 25.96 -5.24 -1.79
N LEU A 262 24.65 -5.37 -1.87
CA LEU A 262 23.96 -5.93 -3.04
C LEU A 262 24.14 -5.06 -4.31
N TYR A 263 24.49 -3.78 -4.13
CA TYR A 263 24.81 -2.88 -5.23
C TYR A 263 26.02 -3.35 -6.05
N GLU A 264 26.97 -4.06 -5.44
CA GLU A 264 28.11 -4.64 -6.14
C GLU A 264 27.70 -5.86 -7.00
N LYS A 265 26.65 -6.57 -6.57
CA LYS A 265 26.18 -7.81 -7.19
C LYS A 265 25.15 -7.60 -8.30
N PHE A 266 24.27 -6.61 -8.14
CA PHE A 266 23.13 -6.40 -9.03
C PHE A 266 23.21 -5.11 -9.85
N ASP A 267 24.27 -4.32 -9.71
CA ASP A 267 24.45 -3.01 -10.36
C ASP A 267 23.25 -2.06 -10.12
N VAL A 268 22.74 -2.08 -8.88
CA VAL A 268 21.67 -1.20 -8.41
C VAL A 268 22.16 -0.45 -7.18
N LYS A 269 22.33 0.86 -7.30
CA LYS A 269 22.71 1.71 -6.16
C LYS A 269 21.50 1.95 -5.24
N PRO A 270 21.71 2.13 -3.92
CA PRO A 270 20.64 2.55 -3.01
C PRO A 270 19.98 3.83 -3.52
N MET A 271 18.65 3.90 -3.43
CA MET A 271 17.85 5.03 -3.93
C MET A 271 18.09 5.39 -5.42
N GLN A 272 18.54 4.45 -6.26
CA GLN A 272 18.55 4.64 -7.71
C GLN A 272 17.12 4.50 -8.25
N TYR A 273 16.33 5.57 -8.17
CA TYR A 273 14.89 5.59 -8.49
C TYR A 273 14.54 5.03 -9.88
N SER A 274 15.41 5.21 -10.88
CA SER A 274 15.24 4.61 -12.22
C SER A 274 15.26 3.08 -12.24
N LYS A 275 15.71 2.43 -11.15
CA LYS A 275 15.68 0.97 -10.95
C LYS A 275 14.55 0.49 -10.04
N PHE A 276 13.76 1.39 -9.45
CA PHE A 276 12.55 1.00 -8.73
C PHE A 276 11.38 0.89 -9.70
N LEU A 277 10.54 -0.13 -9.53
CA LEU A 277 9.25 -0.29 -10.18
C LEU A 277 8.20 -0.40 -9.08
N VAL A 278 7.38 0.64 -8.92
CA VAL A 278 6.53 0.83 -7.74
C VAL A 278 5.07 0.89 -8.16
N ILE A 279 4.26 0.01 -7.57
CA ILE A 279 2.80 0.11 -7.59
C ILE A 279 2.35 0.50 -6.18
N SER A 280 1.70 1.65 -6.05
CA SER A 280 1.08 2.11 -4.80
C SER A 280 -0.44 2.16 -4.97
N LEU A 281 -1.18 1.47 -4.11
CA LEU A 281 -2.63 1.33 -4.20
C LEU A 281 -3.28 1.97 -2.98
N GLY A 282 -4.04 3.03 -3.23
CA GLY A 282 -4.83 3.68 -2.20
C GLY A 282 -6.18 2.99 -1.96
N THR A 283 -6.78 3.26 -0.81
CA THR A 283 -8.14 2.79 -0.49
C THR A 283 -9.23 3.80 -0.86
N GLY A 284 -8.88 4.81 -1.64
CA GLY A 284 -9.71 5.98 -1.90
C GLY A 284 -9.80 6.95 -0.73
N SER A 285 -10.09 8.20 -1.05
CA SER A 285 -10.32 9.31 -0.13
C SER A 285 -11.70 9.89 -0.41
N GLN A 286 -12.24 10.62 0.57
CA GLN A 286 -13.51 11.31 0.36
C GLN A 286 -13.34 12.40 -0.70
N GLN A 287 -14.33 12.58 -1.57
CA GLN A 287 -14.39 13.73 -2.47
C GLN A 287 -14.06 15.01 -1.70
N GLN A 288 -13.20 15.86 -2.26
CA GLN A 288 -12.80 17.17 -1.71
C GLN A 288 -13.98 18.17 -1.63
N ASP A 289 -15.15 17.72 -1.19
CA ASP A 289 -16.16 18.60 -0.63
C ASP A 289 -15.57 19.16 0.65
N MET A 290 -15.20 20.44 0.63
CA MET A 290 -14.64 21.25 1.72
C MET A 290 -15.10 20.78 3.13
N LYS A 291 -14.44 19.74 3.64
CA LYS A 291 -14.98 18.88 4.71
C LYS A 291 -15.16 19.64 6.01
N TYR A 292 -14.23 20.56 6.20
CA TYR A 292 -14.15 21.46 7.33
C TYR A 292 -13.80 22.85 6.82
N SER A 293 -14.34 23.87 7.45
CA SER A 293 -13.92 25.25 7.21
C SER A 293 -13.18 25.81 8.42
N ALA A 294 -12.30 26.78 8.19
CA ALA A 294 -11.65 27.51 9.29
C ALA A 294 -12.68 28.17 10.23
N ALA A 295 -13.80 28.64 9.70
CA ALA A 295 -14.90 29.21 10.49
C ALA A 295 -15.58 28.18 11.40
N GLN A 296 -15.69 26.92 10.97
CA GLN A 296 -16.17 25.84 11.82
C GLN A 296 -15.11 25.48 12.87
N ALA A 297 -13.87 25.23 12.43
CA ALA A 297 -12.79 24.74 13.27
C ALA A 297 -12.31 25.75 14.33
N SER A 298 -12.48 27.06 14.10
CA SER A 298 -12.13 28.10 15.09
C SER A 298 -12.96 28.04 16.37
N SER A 299 -14.12 27.40 16.31
CA SER A 299 -15.01 27.17 17.47
C SER A 299 -14.85 25.78 18.09
N TRP A 300 -14.00 24.92 17.53
CA TRP A 300 -13.86 23.54 17.99
C TRP A 300 -13.11 23.45 19.30
N ASN A 301 -13.71 22.75 20.25
CA ASN A 301 -13.01 22.31 21.46
C ASN A 301 -12.32 20.94 21.22
N ALA A 302 -11.60 20.44 22.22
CA ALA A 302 -10.90 19.16 22.13
C ALA A 302 -11.83 18.00 21.74
N LEU A 303 -13.08 17.98 22.21
CA LEU A 303 -14.06 16.94 21.86
C LEU A 303 -14.48 17.06 20.39
N SER A 304 -14.66 18.28 19.87
CA SER A 304 -14.97 18.50 18.45
C SER A 304 -13.84 18.02 17.54
N TRP A 305 -12.58 18.20 17.93
CA TRP A 305 -11.42 17.68 17.17
C TRP A 305 -11.33 16.15 17.17
N VAL A 306 -11.74 15.51 18.26
CA VAL A 306 -11.68 14.04 18.42
C VAL A 306 -12.94 13.36 17.86
N SER A 307 -14.10 14.00 17.95
CA SER A 307 -15.40 13.46 17.59
C SER A 307 -16.34 14.56 17.10
N SER A 308 -16.36 14.80 15.79
CA SER A 308 -17.32 15.68 15.12
C SER A 308 -18.17 14.85 14.15
N SER A 309 -19.50 14.86 14.32
CA SER A 309 -20.46 14.18 13.45
C SER A 309 -20.16 12.68 13.21
N GLY A 310 -19.66 11.98 14.24
CA GLY A 310 -19.33 10.56 14.18
C GLY A 310 -18.01 10.22 13.48
N ARG A 311 -17.16 11.23 13.21
CA ARG A 311 -15.80 11.12 12.65
C ARG A 311 -14.79 11.81 13.56
N SER A 312 -13.50 11.57 13.31
CA SER A 312 -12.40 12.19 14.06
C SER A 312 -11.59 13.11 13.14
N PRO A 313 -11.89 14.42 13.11
CA PRO A 313 -11.18 15.37 12.25
C PRO A 313 -9.66 15.33 12.39
N ILE A 314 -9.15 15.14 13.61
CA ILE A 314 -7.71 15.05 13.84
C ILE A 314 -7.08 13.82 13.16
N ILE A 315 -7.75 12.67 13.20
CA ILE A 315 -7.28 11.46 12.51
C ILE A 315 -7.34 11.67 11.00
N ASP A 316 -8.41 12.27 10.50
CA ASP A 316 -8.57 12.56 9.07
C ASP A 316 -7.43 13.45 8.56
N VAL A 317 -7.13 14.56 9.26
CA VAL A 317 -6.06 15.50 8.87
C VAL A 317 -4.69 14.81 8.83
N PHE A 318 -4.31 14.07 9.88
CA PHE A 318 -2.99 13.43 9.91
C PHE A 318 -2.87 12.28 8.90
N THR A 319 -3.95 11.53 8.67
CA THR A 319 -3.96 10.40 7.73
C THR A 319 -3.87 10.89 6.27
N GLU A 320 -4.69 11.87 5.90
CA GLU A 320 -4.70 12.43 4.53
C GLU A 320 -3.40 13.18 4.25
N ALA A 321 -2.92 14.01 5.20
CA ALA A 321 -1.64 14.71 5.05
C ALA A 321 -0.46 13.74 4.85
N SER A 322 -0.44 12.61 5.56
CA SER A 322 0.58 11.57 5.39
C SER A 322 0.53 10.96 3.98
N SER A 323 -0.66 10.61 3.48
CA SER A 323 -0.85 10.03 2.15
C SER A 323 -0.42 10.99 1.03
N ASP A 324 -0.89 12.24 1.08
CA ASP A 324 -0.61 13.27 0.07
C ASP A 324 0.88 13.59 0.00
N MET A 325 1.53 13.73 1.16
CA MET A 325 2.96 14.02 1.22
C MET A 325 3.79 12.86 0.65
N VAL A 326 3.44 11.60 0.91
CA VAL A 326 4.17 10.47 0.33
C VAL A 326 4.05 10.44 -1.19
N ASP A 327 2.85 10.64 -1.73
CA ASP A 327 2.65 10.65 -3.18
C ASP A 327 3.38 11.81 -3.85
N PHE A 328 3.30 13.01 -3.27
CA PHE A 328 4.05 14.19 -3.72
C PHE A 328 5.56 13.93 -3.76
N HIS A 329 6.12 13.35 -2.70
CA HIS A 329 7.56 13.10 -2.60
C HIS A 329 8.02 12.06 -3.62
N ILE A 330 7.32 10.93 -3.70
CA ILE A 330 7.67 9.86 -4.64
C ILE A 330 7.57 10.39 -6.07
N TYR A 331 6.45 11.02 -6.45
CA TYR A 331 6.29 11.56 -7.80
C TYR A 331 7.36 12.62 -8.14
N SER A 332 7.63 13.56 -7.23
CA SER A 332 8.67 14.59 -7.42
C SER A 332 10.04 13.98 -7.74
N VAL A 333 10.43 12.93 -7.02
CA VAL A 333 11.75 12.34 -7.18
C VAL A 333 11.82 11.44 -8.42
N PHE A 334 10.77 10.67 -8.73
CA PHE A 334 10.71 9.91 -9.98
C PHE A 334 10.74 10.83 -11.21
N LEU A 335 10.02 11.95 -11.16
CA LEU A 335 10.05 12.98 -12.20
C LEU A 335 11.46 13.59 -12.37
N ALA A 336 12.12 13.95 -11.26
CA ALA A 336 13.49 14.49 -11.30
C ALA A 336 14.52 13.51 -11.91
N HIS A 337 14.23 12.22 -11.87
CA HIS A 337 15.06 11.16 -12.45
C HIS A 337 14.60 10.68 -13.84
N ASN A 338 13.59 11.30 -14.46
CA ASN A 338 12.96 10.87 -15.72
C ASN A 338 12.53 9.40 -15.65
N ALA A 339 11.91 9.02 -14.54
CA ALA A 339 11.47 7.68 -14.24
C ALA A 339 9.98 7.62 -13.89
N GLU A 340 9.18 8.64 -14.22
CA GLU A 340 7.74 8.73 -13.92
C GLU A 340 6.97 7.44 -14.29
N GLU A 341 7.31 6.83 -15.42
CA GLU A 341 6.74 5.56 -15.91
C GLU A 341 6.98 4.35 -14.99
N ASN A 342 7.86 4.47 -14.01
CA ASN A 342 8.15 3.42 -13.03
C ASN A 342 7.28 3.52 -11.77
N TYR A 343 6.56 4.62 -11.57
CA TYR A 343 5.69 4.82 -10.42
C TYR A 343 4.23 4.87 -10.85
N LEU A 344 3.45 3.87 -10.44
CA LEU A 344 2.02 3.82 -10.66
C LEU A 344 1.30 3.95 -9.32
N ARG A 345 0.59 5.06 -9.14
CA ARG A 345 -0.32 5.27 -8.01
C ARG A 345 -1.76 5.22 -8.50
N ILE A 346 -2.55 4.32 -7.92
CA ILE A 346 -3.99 4.20 -8.21
C ILE A 346 -4.76 4.59 -6.94
N GLN A 347 -5.57 5.63 -7.05
CA GLN A 347 -6.30 6.24 -5.94
C GLN A 347 -7.62 6.81 -6.47
N ASP A 348 -8.70 6.68 -5.70
CA ASP A 348 -9.99 7.32 -5.98
C ASP A 348 -10.25 8.45 -4.97
N ASP A 349 -10.25 9.70 -5.41
CA ASP A 349 -10.50 10.85 -4.54
C ASP A 349 -11.94 11.39 -4.68
N THR A 350 -12.89 10.49 -4.95
CA THR A 350 -14.29 10.85 -5.27
C THR A 350 -15.32 10.10 -4.42
N LEU A 351 -14.89 9.46 -3.33
CA LEU A 351 -15.82 8.70 -2.47
C LEU A 351 -16.79 9.65 -1.76
N THR A 352 -18.08 9.32 -1.76
CA THR A 352 -19.13 10.11 -1.09
C THR A 352 -19.99 9.24 -0.18
N GLY A 353 -20.66 9.86 0.79
CA GLY A 353 -21.56 9.17 1.72
C GLY A 353 -20.87 8.01 2.45
N ASP A 354 -21.55 6.86 2.53
CA ASP A 354 -21.06 5.66 3.22
C ASP A 354 -19.79 5.07 2.58
N LEU A 355 -19.55 5.31 1.28
CA LEU A 355 -18.36 4.80 0.58
C LEU A 355 -17.07 5.40 1.14
N SER A 356 -17.15 6.62 1.68
CA SER A 356 -16.02 7.30 2.32
C SER A 356 -15.68 6.74 3.70
N SER A 357 -16.57 5.95 4.32
CA SER A 357 -16.36 5.38 5.65
C SER A 357 -15.40 4.19 5.62
N VAL A 358 -14.59 4.09 6.67
CA VAL A 358 -13.65 2.99 6.91
C VAL A 358 -14.28 1.81 7.67
N ASP A 359 -15.51 1.94 8.15
CA ASP A 359 -16.13 0.96 9.07
C ASP A 359 -17.64 0.71 8.88
N ILE A 360 -18.32 1.37 7.93
CA ILE A 360 -19.73 1.07 7.58
C ILE A 360 -19.81 -0.20 6.74
N ALA A 361 -19.85 -1.36 7.40
CA ALA A 361 -19.81 -2.67 6.75
C ALA A 361 -21.21 -3.22 6.38
N THR A 362 -22.08 -2.40 5.79
CA THR A 362 -23.36 -2.87 5.23
C THR A 362 -23.13 -3.56 3.88
N GLU A 363 -23.96 -4.54 3.53
CA GLU A 363 -23.85 -5.22 2.22
C GLU A 363 -23.89 -4.24 1.05
N LYS A 364 -24.78 -3.24 1.11
CA LYS A 364 -24.87 -2.15 0.13
C LYS A 364 -23.54 -1.41 -0.01
N ASN A 365 -22.92 -1.00 1.10
CA ASN A 365 -21.68 -0.23 1.06
C ASN A 365 -20.50 -1.07 0.57
N LEU A 366 -20.38 -2.31 1.05
CA LEU A 366 -19.30 -3.22 0.64
C LEU A 366 -19.37 -3.54 -0.86
N ASN A 367 -20.57 -3.80 -1.41
CA ASN A 367 -20.75 -3.98 -2.84
C ASN A 367 -20.53 -2.67 -3.63
N GLY A 368 -20.89 -1.52 -3.06
CA GLY A 368 -20.57 -0.21 -3.63
C GLY A 368 -19.06 0.01 -3.77
N LEU A 369 -18.25 -0.37 -2.77
CA LEU A 369 -16.79 -0.31 -2.85
C LEU A 369 -16.21 -1.22 -3.96
N VAL A 370 -16.84 -2.37 -4.22
CA VAL A 370 -16.48 -3.22 -5.37
C VAL A 370 -16.74 -2.48 -6.69
N GLN A 371 -17.91 -1.85 -6.83
CA GLN A 371 -18.26 -1.08 -8.03
C GLN A 371 -17.32 0.11 -8.25
N VAL A 372 -16.94 0.81 -7.18
CA VAL A 372 -15.93 1.88 -7.24
C VAL A 372 -14.63 1.34 -7.81
N ALA A 373 -14.14 0.21 -7.31
CA ALA A 373 -12.87 -0.36 -7.77
C ALA A 373 -12.93 -0.84 -9.23
N GLU A 374 -14.04 -1.44 -9.65
CA GLU A 374 -14.28 -1.84 -11.04
C GLU A 374 -14.37 -0.63 -11.99
N ALA A 375 -14.95 0.48 -11.53
CA ALA A 375 -14.95 1.75 -12.26
C ALA A 375 -13.55 2.38 -12.30
N LEU A 376 -12.80 2.31 -11.20
CA LEU A 376 -11.44 2.86 -11.08
C LEU A 376 -10.48 2.23 -12.08
N LEU A 377 -10.60 0.92 -12.35
CA LEU A 377 -9.86 0.24 -13.43
C LEU A 377 -10.06 0.89 -14.81
N LYS A 378 -11.22 1.49 -15.07
CA LYS A 378 -11.58 2.13 -16.34
C LYS A 378 -11.25 3.62 -16.38
N LYS A 379 -10.99 4.24 -15.23
CA LYS A 379 -10.57 5.65 -15.16
C LYS A 379 -9.15 5.80 -15.75
N PRO A 380 -8.84 6.96 -16.35
CA PRO A 380 -7.47 7.29 -16.72
C PRO A 380 -6.53 7.21 -15.52
N VAL A 381 -5.27 6.89 -15.76
CA VAL A 381 -4.18 7.13 -14.82
C VAL A 381 -4.16 8.62 -14.48
N SER A 382 -3.91 8.93 -13.23
CA SER A 382 -3.75 10.32 -12.76
C SER A 382 -2.42 10.47 -12.05
N GLU A 383 -1.85 11.67 -12.13
CA GLU A 383 -0.61 12.06 -11.47
C GLU A 383 -0.86 13.25 -10.55
N VAL A 384 -0.06 13.38 -9.49
CA VAL A 384 -0.17 14.54 -8.60
C VAL A 384 0.39 15.79 -9.28
N ASN A 385 -0.41 16.84 -9.34
CA ASN A 385 0.04 18.14 -9.78
C ASN A 385 0.87 18.78 -8.66
N LEU A 386 2.18 18.88 -8.86
CA LEU A 386 3.13 19.39 -7.84
C LEU A 386 2.87 20.84 -7.39
N ARG A 387 2.03 21.60 -8.09
CA ARG A 387 1.64 22.95 -7.66
C ARG A 387 0.41 22.94 -6.78
N THR A 388 -0.58 22.09 -7.09
CA THR A 388 -1.90 22.12 -6.42
C THR A 388 -2.07 21.00 -5.40
N GLY A 389 -1.25 19.94 -5.46
CA GLY A 389 -1.40 18.71 -4.68
C GLY A 389 -2.56 17.82 -5.14
N VAL A 390 -3.32 18.24 -6.16
CA VAL A 390 -4.49 17.50 -6.67
C VAL A 390 -4.04 16.52 -7.75
N ARG A 391 -4.66 15.33 -7.79
CA ARG A 391 -4.44 14.36 -8.86
C ARG A 391 -5.19 14.74 -10.13
N GLU A 392 -4.47 14.81 -11.24
CA GLU A 392 -5.00 15.16 -12.55
C GLU A 392 -4.77 14.00 -13.54
N PRO A 393 -5.74 13.67 -14.42
CA PRO A 393 -5.56 12.64 -15.45
C PRO A 393 -4.36 12.94 -16.35
N VAL A 394 -3.57 11.90 -16.67
CA VAL A 394 -2.45 12.02 -17.60
C VAL A 394 -2.95 12.22 -19.04
N GLN A 395 -2.18 12.96 -19.84
CA GLN A 395 -2.56 13.29 -21.22
C GLN A 395 -2.64 12.08 -22.17
N SER A 396 -1.96 10.97 -21.84
CA SER A 396 -1.96 9.76 -22.67
C SER A 396 -3.35 9.12 -22.77
N GLY A 397 -4.22 9.36 -21.80
CA GLY A 397 -5.52 8.70 -21.67
C GLY A 397 -5.43 7.22 -21.29
N GLU A 398 -4.24 6.70 -20.96
CA GLU A 398 -4.04 5.33 -20.49
C GLU A 398 -4.92 5.08 -19.25
N THR A 399 -5.71 4.01 -19.27
CA THR A 399 -6.55 3.61 -18.12
C THR A 399 -5.73 2.88 -17.06
N ASN A 400 -6.21 2.86 -15.82
CA ASN A 400 -5.57 2.10 -14.75
C ASN A 400 -5.43 0.60 -15.08
N ALA A 401 -6.40 0.01 -15.79
CA ALA A 401 -6.32 -1.36 -16.27
C ALA A 401 -5.20 -1.57 -17.30
N GLU A 402 -5.00 -0.63 -18.22
CA GLU A 402 -3.92 -0.68 -19.21
C GLU A 402 -2.55 -0.51 -18.54
N ALA A 403 -2.42 0.44 -17.60
CA ALA A 403 -1.22 0.62 -16.81
C ALA A 403 -0.88 -0.63 -15.99
N LEU A 404 -1.86 -1.27 -15.34
CA LEU A 404 -1.64 -2.53 -14.62
C LEU A 404 -1.20 -3.66 -15.55
N LYS A 405 -1.76 -3.77 -16.76
CA LYS A 405 -1.28 -4.73 -17.78
C LYS A 405 0.16 -4.46 -18.20
N ARG A 406 0.52 -3.18 -18.38
CA ARG A 406 1.89 -2.76 -18.70
C ARG A 406 2.85 -3.13 -17.57
N PHE A 407 2.48 -2.85 -16.32
CA PHE A 407 3.26 -3.27 -15.15
C PHE A 407 3.36 -4.80 -15.03
N ALA A 408 2.29 -5.55 -15.29
CA ALA A 408 2.31 -7.02 -15.28
C ALA A 408 3.35 -7.58 -16.27
N LYS A 409 3.43 -7.02 -17.49
CA LYS A 409 4.46 -7.40 -18.47
C LYS A 409 5.88 -7.12 -17.97
N ARG A 410 6.10 -5.95 -17.37
CA ARG A 410 7.41 -5.56 -16.80
C ARG A 410 7.82 -6.46 -15.63
N LEU A 411 6.88 -6.78 -14.74
CA LEU A 411 7.05 -7.71 -13.64
C LEU A 411 7.39 -9.13 -14.14
N SER A 412 6.66 -9.65 -15.12
CA SER A 412 6.95 -10.95 -15.76
C SER A 412 8.33 -10.99 -16.40
N LYS A 413 8.70 -9.94 -17.18
CA LYS A 413 10.03 -9.80 -17.77
C LYS A 413 11.12 -9.80 -16.70
N GLN A 414 10.92 -9.06 -15.61
CA GLN A 414 11.88 -8.98 -14.51
C GLN A 414 12.04 -10.30 -13.75
N ARG A 415 10.94 -11.03 -13.52
CA ARG A 415 10.97 -12.38 -12.94
C ARG A 415 11.78 -13.34 -13.81
N LYS A 416 11.48 -13.42 -15.10
CA LYS A 416 12.20 -14.27 -16.08
C LYS A 416 13.68 -13.90 -16.16
N PHE A 417 14.00 -12.60 -16.13
CA PHE A 417 15.38 -12.12 -16.06
C PHE A 417 16.11 -12.69 -14.83
N ARG A 418 15.51 -12.59 -13.64
CA ARG A 418 16.11 -13.12 -12.39
C ARG A 418 16.29 -14.64 -12.42
N GLU A 419 15.32 -15.38 -12.95
CA GLU A 419 15.40 -16.83 -13.12
C GLU A 419 16.56 -17.20 -14.05
N SER A 420 16.71 -16.51 -15.19
CA SER A 420 17.82 -16.72 -16.13
C SER A 420 19.19 -16.43 -15.50
N VAL A 421 19.28 -15.42 -14.64
CA VAL A 421 20.52 -15.07 -13.94
C VAL A 421 20.87 -16.15 -12.90
N LYS A 422 19.89 -16.67 -12.15
CA LYS A 422 20.11 -17.76 -11.17
C LYS A 422 20.65 -19.02 -11.85
N VAL A 423 20.08 -19.42 -12.98
CA VAL A 423 20.52 -20.61 -13.75
C VAL A 423 21.98 -20.45 -14.20
N LYS A 424 22.35 -19.29 -14.76
CA LYS A 424 23.74 -19.02 -15.16
C LYS A 424 24.73 -19.12 -14.01
N TYR A 425 24.35 -18.66 -12.81
CA TYR A 425 25.21 -18.81 -11.63
C TYR A 425 25.33 -20.27 -11.18
N SER A 426 24.24 -21.05 -11.16
CA SER A 426 24.30 -22.46 -10.76
C SER A 426 25.14 -23.31 -11.72
N GLU A 427 25.03 -23.08 -13.03
CA GLU A 427 25.83 -23.78 -14.05
C GLU A 427 27.32 -23.43 -13.92
N LYS A 428 27.65 -22.15 -13.68
CA LYS A 428 29.04 -21.71 -13.46
C LYS A 428 29.66 -22.33 -12.20
N PHE A 429 28.88 -22.51 -11.12
CA PHE A 429 29.34 -23.18 -9.91
C PHE A 429 29.53 -24.70 -10.07
N GLN A 430 28.74 -25.36 -10.93
CA GLN A 430 28.93 -26.77 -11.25
C GLN A 430 30.18 -27.00 -12.12
N ASN A 431 30.42 -26.13 -13.11
CA ASN A 431 31.60 -26.21 -13.99
C ASN A 431 32.94 -25.84 -13.29
N MET A 432 32.92 -25.24 -12.10
CA MET A 432 34.13 -25.02 -11.29
C MET A 432 34.44 -26.18 -10.32
N LYS A 433 33.54 -27.16 -10.21
CA LYS A 433 33.68 -28.34 -9.32
C LYS A 433 33.91 -29.66 -10.08
N GLY A 434 33.79 -29.66 -11.40
CA GLY A 434 34.23 -30.74 -12.29
C GLY A 434 35.51 -30.33 -12.99
#